data_AF-A0A6P0X6M5-F1
#
_entry.id   AF-A0A6P0X6M5-F1
#
_cell.length_a   1.000
_cell.length_b   1.000
_cell.length_c   1.000
_cell.angle_alpha   90.00
_cell.angle_beta   90.00
_cell.angle_gamma   90.00
#
_symmetry.space_group_name_H-M   'P 1'
#
loop_
_entity.id
_entity.type
_entity.pdbx_description
1 polymer ?
#
loop_
_entity_poly.entity_id
_entity_poly.type
_entity_poly.pdbx_seq_one_letter_code
_entity_poly.pdbx_strand_id
1 'polypeptide(L)'
;MVGTGYSSWFLVRYVLFAANRQELSEKINELKTITVGESNAVVVDVQTTETVTASLETSYQEKPEVQEIPKIATEIVSEPTNHVDELRYLFLASQVELLDSPEAIQNTEYNSKSEILQVGVVKAEGEKCDRCWNYSTSVGTNSEHPTLCDRCVPALSGDF
;
A
#
# COMPACT_ATOMS: atom_id res chain seq x y z
N MET A 1 18.88 26.32 23.47
CA MET A 1 17.71 25.50 23.86
C MET A 1 16.47 26.37 23.99
N VAL A 2 15.90 26.86 22.88
CA VAL A 2 14.65 27.67 22.89
C VAL A 2 13.50 26.93 22.17
N GLY A 3 13.83 26.05 21.20
CA GLY A 3 12.83 25.31 20.43
C GLY A 3 12.05 24.26 21.22
N THR A 4 12.65 23.62 22.22
CA THR A 4 11.96 22.58 23.01
C THR A 4 10.83 23.14 23.86
N GLY A 5 10.95 24.37 24.37
CA GLY A 5 9.90 25.03 25.14
C GLY A 5 8.67 25.36 24.28
N TYR A 6 8.90 25.88 23.07
CA TYR A 6 7.82 26.19 22.14
C TYR A 6 7.13 24.92 21.62
N SER A 7 7.90 23.88 21.26
CA SER A 7 7.31 22.59 20.82
C SER A 7 6.48 21.96 21.93
N SER A 8 6.95 21.96 23.17
CA SER A 8 6.18 21.44 24.31
C SER A 8 4.92 22.27 24.58
N TRP A 9 5.00 23.60 24.54
CA TRP A 9 3.82 24.47 24.70
C TRP A 9 2.80 24.28 23.58
N PHE A 10 3.26 24.17 22.33
CA PHE A 10 2.40 23.94 21.17
C PHE A 10 1.71 22.58 21.24
N LEU A 11 2.46 21.51 21.54
CA LEU A 11 1.90 20.16 21.70
C LEU A 11 0.88 20.12 22.83
N VAL A 12 1.19 20.70 23.99
CA VAL A 12 0.26 20.72 25.12
C VAL A 12 -0.99 21.52 24.77
N ARG A 13 -0.84 22.76 24.28
CA ARG A 13 -1.97 23.68 24.04
C ARG A 13 -2.85 23.30 22.85
N TYR A 14 -2.27 22.84 21.75
CA TYR A 14 -2.98 22.65 20.48
C TYR A 14 -3.16 21.19 20.08
N VAL A 15 -2.44 20.25 20.69
CA VAL A 15 -2.55 18.82 20.34
C VAL A 15 -3.15 18.02 21.49
N LEU A 16 -2.61 18.16 22.72
CA LEU A 16 -3.05 17.36 23.87
C LEU A 16 -4.34 17.88 24.50
N PHE A 17 -4.46 19.22 24.65
CA PHE A 17 -5.62 19.91 25.24
C PHE A 17 -6.51 20.63 24.21
N ALA A 18 -6.42 20.26 22.93
CA ALA A 18 -7.42 20.70 21.96
C ALA A 18 -8.80 20.23 22.46
N ALA A 19 -9.69 21.19 22.74
CA ALA A 19 -11.01 20.92 23.31
C ALA A 19 -11.83 19.91 22.49
N ASN A 20 -11.46 19.70 21.22
CA ASN A 20 -12.16 18.86 20.27
C ASN A 20 -11.38 17.62 19.81
N ARG A 21 -10.36 17.18 20.56
CA ARG A 21 -9.54 16.02 20.16
C ARG A 21 -10.40 14.75 19.98
N GLN A 22 -11.38 14.55 20.84
CA GLN A 22 -12.27 13.39 20.77
C GLN A 22 -13.13 13.42 19.50
N GLU A 23 -13.81 14.55 19.22
CA GLU A 23 -14.61 14.73 17.99
C GLU A 23 -13.75 14.57 16.72
N LEU A 24 -12.54 15.12 16.71
CA LEU A 24 -11.61 14.96 15.58
C LEU A 24 -11.17 13.50 15.41
N SER A 25 -10.94 12.77 16.52
CA SER A 25 -10.58 11.35 16.45
C SER A 25 -11.72 10.49 15.92
N GLU A 26 -12.96 10.80 16.31
CA GLU A 26 -14.16 10.12 15.82
C GLU A 26 -14.37 10.38 14.33
N LYS A 27 -14.25 11.64 13.88
CA LYS A 27 -14.29 11.99 12.45
C LYS A 27 -13.19 11.31 11.64
N ILE A 28 -11.97 11.26 12.16
CA ILE A 28 -10.87 10.56 11.49
C ILE A 28 -11.18 9.07 11.39
N ASN A 29 -11.74 8.46 12.44
CA ASN A 29 -12.11 7.05 12.41
C ASN A 29 -13.26 6.79 11.43
N GLU A 30 -14.29 7.62 11.42
CA GLU A 30 -15.39 7.56 10.45
C GLU A 30 -14.86 7.66 9.00
N LEU A 31 -14.01 8.65 8.72
CA LEU A 31 -13.41 8.81 7.39
C LEU A 31 -12.51 7.64 7.00
N LYS A 32 -11.77 7.05 7.96
CA LYS A 32 -10.98 5.84 7.73
C LYS A 32 -11.88 4.67 7.36
N THR A 33 -12.98 4.46 8.07
CA THR A 33 -13.94 3.39 7.77
C THR A 33 -14.56 3.58 6.38
N ILE A 34 -14.86 4.82 5.99
CA ILE A 34 -15.39 5.13 4.64
C ILE A 34 -14.35 4.88 3.55
N THR A 35 -13.09 5.25 3.78
CA THR A 35 -12.06 5.27 2.72
C THR A 35 -11.36 3.92 2.56
N VAL A 36 -11.08 3.23 3.67
CA VAL A 36 -10.26 2.01 3.70
C VAL A 36 -11.11 0.77 3.99
N GLY A 37 -12.36 0.95 4.43
CA GLY A 37 -13.15 -0.14 5.00
C GLY A 37 -12.71 -0.49 6.42
N GLU A 38 -13.45 -1.37 7.09
CA GLU A 38 -13.04 -1.92 8.37
C GLU A 38 -11.78 -2.77 8.15
N SER A 39 -10.68 -2.42 8.81
CA SER A 39 -9.38 -3.03 8.55
C SER A 39 -9.41 -4.52 8.84
N ASN A 40 -9.50 -5.34 7.79
CA ASN A 40 -9.04 -6.72 7.85
C ASN A 40 -7.53 -6.63 8.07
N ALA A 41 -7.09 -6.86 9.30
CA ALA A 41 -5.68 -7.01 9.62
C ALA A 41 -5.14 -8.20 8.81
N VAL A 42 -4.55 -7.93 7.65
CA VAL A 42 -3.70 -8.90 6.96
C VAL A 42 -2.45 -9.00 7.81
N VAL A 43 -2.45 -9.98 8.71
CA VAL A 43 -1.30 -10.32 9.54
C VAL A 43 -0.25 -10.90 8.60
N VAL A 44 0.78 -10.13 8.31
CA VAL A 44 2.02 -10.66 7.74
C VAL A 44 2.73 -11.39 8.88
N ASP A 45 2.63 -12.72 8.88
CA ASP A 45 3.23 -13.57 9.90
C ASP A 45 4.76 -13.58 9.73
N VAL A 46 5.45 -12.78 10.54
CA VAL A 46 6.90 -12.86 10.72
C VAL A 46 7.14 -14.03 11.67
N GLN A 47 7.47 -15.19 11.11
CA GLN A 47 7.75 -16.39 11.89
C GLN A 47 9.01 -16.22 12.74
N THR A 48 8.84 -15.81 14.01
CA THR A 48 9.74 -16.21 15.09
C THR A 48 9.25 -17.54 15.65
N THR A 49 10.05 -18.58 15.44
CA THR A 49 9.87 -19.90 16.00
C THR A 49 9.84 -19.86 17.53
N GLU A 50 8.75 -20.29 18.16
CA GLU A 50 8.77 -21.33 19.19
C GLU A 50 7.34 -21.70 19.63
N THR A 51 7.13 -23.01 19.59
CA THR A 51 6.00 -23.84 20.01
C THR A 51 5.17 -23.36 21.22
N VAL A 52 3.85 -23.28 21.05
CA VAL A 52 2.90 -23.66 22.11
C VAL A 52 1.75 -24.48 21.51
N THR A 53 1.68 -25.72 21.95
CA THR A 53 0.63 -26.72 21.75
C THR A 53 -0.63 -26.40 22.54
N ALA A 54 -1.81 -26.51 21.91
CA ALA A 54 -3.05 -27.10 22.44
C ALA A 54 -4.19 -26.82 21.44
N SER A 55 -4.69 -27.82 20.71
CA SER A 55 -5.75 -28.78 21.09
C SER A 55 -7.16 -28.21 21.07
N LEU A 56 -8.04 -28.91 20.32
CA LEU A 56 -9.52 -28.95 20.42
C LEU A 56 -10.23 -27.73 19.78
N GLU A 57 -11.24 -27.78 18.91
CA GLU A 57 -12.22 -28.81 18.55
C GLU A 57 -12.74 -28.57 17.12
N THR A 58 -13.15 -29.67 16.48
CA THR A 58 -13.97 -29.69 15.28
C THR A 58 -15.34 -29.07 15.56
N SER A 59 -15.74 -28.02 14.85
CA SER A 59 -17.15 -27.82 14.51
C SER A 59 -17.32 -27.07 13.19
N TYR A 60 -18.09 -27.73 12.34
CA TYR A 60 -18.65 -27.35 11.05
C TYR A 60 -19.54 -26.09 11.17
N GLN A 61 -19.47 -25.14 10.23
CA GLN A 61 -20.65 -24.50 9.63
C GLN A 61 -20.28 -23.69 8.35
N GLU A 62 -21.05 -23.98 7.31
CA GLU A 62 -21.42 -23.23 6.10
C GLU A 62 -20.48 -22.19 5.44
N LYS A 63 -20.17 -22.50 4.18
CA LYS A 63 -19.85 -21.60 3.06
C LYS A 63 -20.70 -20.33 3.09
N PRO A 64 -20.13 -19.13 3.28
CA PRO A 64 -20.79 -17.93 2.84
C PRO A 64 -20.52 -17.75 1.35
N GLU A 65 -21.62 -17.77 0.60
CA GLU A 65 -21.77 -17.21 -0.73
C GLU A 65 -20.97 -15.91 -0.87
N VAL A 66 -20.09 -15.88 -1.87
CA VAL A 66 -19.32 -14.70 -2.26
C VAL A 66 -20.33 -13.62 -2.63
N GLN A 67 -20.59 -12.70 -1.71
CA GLN A 67 -21.35 -11.51 -2.01
C GLN A 67 -20.53 -10.73 -3.03
N GLU A 68 -21.09 -10.59 -4.23
CA GLU A 68 -20.52 -9.82 -5.32
C GLU A 68 -20.06 -8.47 -4.78
N ILE A 69 -18.75 -8.22 -4.85
CA ILE A 69 -18.16 -6.91 -4.55
C ILE A 69 -18.94 -5.91 -5.40
N PRO A 70 -19.65 -4.93 -4.82
CA PRO A 70 -20.38 -3.96 -5.61
C PRO A 70 -19.36 -3.24 -6.50
N LYS A 71 -19.55 -3.35 -7.81
CA LYS A 71 -18.79 -2.60 -8.80
C LYS A 71 -18.97 -1.12 -8.46
N ILE A 72 -17.99 -0.56 -7.76
CA ILE A 72 -17.81 0.88 -7.68
C ILE A 72 -17.36 1.28 -9.09
N ALA A 73 -18.36 1.49 -9.94
CA ALA A 73 -18.20 2.11 -11.24
C ALA A 73 -17.96 3.60 -10.99
N THR A 74 -16.70 3.96 -10.72
CA THR A 74 -16.26 5.32 -10.97
C THR A 74 -15.84 5.36 -12.43
N GLU A 75 -16.65 6.05 -13.22
CA GLU A 75 -16.43 6.35 -14.62
C GLU A 75 -15.13 7.17 -14.75
N ILE A 76 -14.01 6.50 -14.97
CA ILE A 76 -12.74 7.12 -15.37
C ILE A 76 -12.48 6.66 -16.81
N VAL A 77 -12.64 7.60 -17.73
CA VAL A 77 -12.39 7.41 -19.16
C VAL A 77 -10.88 7.39 -19.39
N SER A 78 -10.31 6.23 -19.78
CA SER A 78 -9.27 6.11 -20.82
C SER A 78 -8.81 4.65 -20.99
N GLU A 79 -9.19 4.03 -22.12
CA GLU A 79 -8.72 2.74 -22.66
C GLU A 79 -8.80 1.48 -21.74
N PRO A 80 -9.01 0.26 -22.28
CA PRO A 80 -9.05 -0.96 -21.46
C PRO A 80 -7.63 -1.40 -21.10
N THR A 81 -6.86 -0.53 -20.44
CA THR A 81 -5.73 -0.99 -19.65
C THR A 81 -6.32 -1.47 -18.32
N ASN A 82 -5.89 -2.64 -17.84
CA ASN A 82 -6.35 -3.20 -16.58
C ASN A 82 -5.87 -2.41 -15.34
N HIS A 83 -5.42 -1.16 -15.53
CA HIS A 83 -4.86 -0.22 -14.55
C HIS A 83 -3.86 -0.86 -13.57
N VAL A 84 -3.17 -1.93 -13.99
CA VAL A 84 -2.19 -2.63 -13.13
C VAL A 84 -1.06 -1.68 -12.73
N ASP A 85 -0.70 -0.75 -13.61
CA ASP A 85 0.28 0.31 -13.32
C ASP A 85 -0.15 1.26 -12.19
N GLU A 86 -1.44 1.34 -11.87
CA GLU A 86 -1.95 2.14 -10.75
C GLU A 86 -1.86 1.40 -9.42
N LEU A 87 -1.87 0.05 -9.43
CA LEU A 87 -1.77 -0.77 -8.22
C LEU A 87 -0.47 -0.51 -7.46
N ARG A 88 0.60 -0.11 -8.17
CA ARG A 88 1.87 0.25 -7.52
C ARG A 88 1.72 1.41 -6.53
N TYR A 89 0.77 2.33 -6.74
CA TYR A 89 0.51 3.41 -5.78
C TYR A 89 -0.24 2.88 -4.55
N LEU A 90 -1.19 1.96 -4.75
CA LEU A 90 -1.91 1.34 -3.65
C LEU A 90 -0.97 0.52 -2.76
N PHE A 91 -0.05 -0.22 -3.36
CA PHE A 91 0.92 -1.05 -2.66
C PHE A 91 2.19 -0.29 -2.23
N LEU A 92 2.32 0.99 -2.60
CA LEU A 92 3.54 1.79 -2.38
C LEU A 92 4.81 1.09 -2.89
N ALA A 93 4.67 0.36 -4.00
CA ALA A 93 5.72 -0.43 -4.62
C ALA A 93 6.22 0.24 -5.91
N SER A 94 7.42 -0.14 -6.35
CA SER A 94 7.95 0.43 -7.59
C SER A 94 7.28 -0.14 -8.85
N GLN A 95 6.99 -1.44 -8.85
CA GLN A 95 6.40 -2.21 -9.95
C GLN A 95 5.43 -3.23 -9.33
N VAL A 96 4.36 -3.55 -10.06
CA VAL A 96 3.36 -4.56 -9.69
C VAL A 96 2.98 -5.31 -10.95
N GLU A 97 3.01 -6.64 -10.88
CA GLU A 97 2.64 -7.51 -11.99
C GLU A 97 1.58 -8.50 -11.51
N LEU A 98 0.56 -8.73 -12.35
CA LEU A 98 -0.41 -9.79 -12.15
C LEU A 98 0.05 -11.02 -12.94
N LEU A 99 0.15 -12.14 -12.24
CA LEU A 99 0.62 -13.40 -12.80
C LEU A 99 -0.54 -14.40 -12.87
N ASP A 100 -0.64 -15.13 -13.99
CA ASP A 100 -1.67 -16.16 -14.19
C ASP A 100 -1.42 -17.43 -13.35
N SER A 101 -0.18 -17.65 -12.93
CA SER A 101 0.22 -18.80 -12.12
C SER A 101 1.16 -18.37 -10.98
N PRO A 102 1.03 -18.95 -9.77
CA PRO A 102 1.89 -18.62 -8.63
C PRO A 102 3.31 -19.16 -8.74
N GLU A 103 3.65 -19.97 -9.75
CA GLU A 103 4.96 -20.64 -9.89
C GLU A 103 6.15 -19.68 -9.79
N ALA A 104 6.04 -18.49 -10.40
CA ALA A 104 7.11 -17.50 -10.41
C ALA A 104 7.37 -16.86 -9.03
N ILE A 105 6.40 -16.90 -8.11
CA ILE A 105 6.46 -16.26 -6.79
C ILE A 105 6.54 -17.24 -5.62
N GLN A 106 6.49 -18.55 -5.88
CA GLN A 106 6.57 -19.58 -4.82
C GLN A 106 7.93 -19.59 -4.10
N ASN A 107 9.00 -19.22 -4.80
CA ASN A 107 10.38 -19.30 -4.30
C ASN A 107 10.98 -17.92 -3.96
N THR A 108 10.16 -16.86 -3.88
CA THR A 108 10.66 -15.53 -3.51
C THR A 108 10.89 -15.46 -2.01
N GLU A 109 11.92 -14.73 -1.58
CA GLU A 109 12.29 -14.57 -0.16
C GLU A 109 11.10 -14.10 0.69
N TYR A 110 10.30 -13.19 0.14
CA TYR A 110 9.08 -12.70 0.74
C TYR A 110 7.90 -13.14 -0.13
N ASN A 111 7.04 -14.01 0.41
CA ASN A 111 5.77 -14.38 -0.20
C ASN A 111 4.72 -14.66 0.87
N SER A 112 3.45 -14.49 0.51
CA SER A 112 2.30 -14.80 1.35
C SER A 112 1.18 -15.37 0.49
N LYS A 113 0.44 -16.33 1.03
CA LYS A 113 -0.65 -17.01 0.34
C LYS A 113 -1.90 -17.03 1.22
N SER A 114 -3.02 -16.62 0.65
CA SER A 114 -4.37 -16.75 1.21
C SER A 114 -5.20 -17.72 0.38
N GLU A 115 -6.46 -17.93 0.77
CA GLU A 115 -7.42 -18.76 0.02
C GLU A 115 -7.74 -18.19 -1.38
N ILE A 116 -7.59 -16.87 -1.56
CA ILE A 116 -8.01 -16.16 -2.77
C ILE A 116 -6.87 -15.52 -3.56
N LEU A 117 -5.69 -15.32 -2.95
CA LEU A 117 -4.59 -14.58 -3.56
C LEU A 117 -3.23 -15.12 -3.07
N GLN A 118 -2.24 -15.07 -3.96
CA GLN A 118 -0.83 -15.23 -3.59
C GLN A 118 -0.06 -13.99 -3.99
N VAL A 119 0.81 -13.51 -3.09
CA VAL A 119 1.63 -12.32 -3.28
C VAL A 119 3.08 -12.70 -3.08
N GLY A 120 3.94 -12.30 -4.00
CA GLY A 120 5.40 -12.37 -3.87
C GLY A 120 5.99 -10.97 -3.94
N VAL A 121 7.03 -10.71 -3.15
CA VAL A 121 7.78 -9.46 -3.19
C VAL A 121 9.20 -9.76 -3.63
N VAL A 122 9.61 -9.06 -4.69
CA VAL A 122 10.97 -9.12 -5.25
C VAL A 122 11.52 -7.71 -5.39
N LYS A 123 12.83 -7.61 -5.60
CA LYS A 123 13.44 -6.33 -5.92
C LYS A 123 12.97 -5.88 -7.31
N ALA A 124 12.47 -4.65 -7.39
CA ALA A 124 12.06 -4.04 -8.65
C ALA A 124 13.24 -3.86 -9.61
N GLU A 125 12.95 -3.93 -10.91
CA GLU A 125 13.96 -3.80 -11.96
C GLU A 125 14.36 -2.34 -12.22
N GLY A 126 15.54 -2.17 -12.83
CA GLY A 126 16.07 -0.86 -13.23
C GLY A 126 16.76 -0.10 -12.09
N GLU A 127 16.79 1.22 -12.22
CA GLU A 127 17.51 2.12 -11.31
C GLU A 127 16.56 3.03 -10.56
N LYS A 128 16.99 3.53 -9.40
CA LYS A 128 16.19 4.45 -8.57
C LYS A 128 16.14 5.83 -9.22
N CYS A 129 14.94 6.34 -9.45
CA CYS A 129 14.73 7.73 -9.88
C CYS A 129 14.93 8.71 -8.71
N ASP A 130 15.73 9.76 -8.90
CA ASP A 130 16.04 10.72 -7.83
C ASP A 130 14.85 11.62 -7.43
N ARG A 131 13.86 11.79 -8.32
CA ARG A 131 12.70 12.67 -8.07
C ARG A 131 11.55 11.96 -7.35
N CYS A 132 11.19 10.76 -7.77
CA CYS A 132 10.04 10.03 -7.20
C CYS A 132 10.44 8.84 -6.30
N TRP A 133 11.74 8.50 -6.25
CA TRP A 133 12.31 7.38 -5.50
C TRP A 133 11.81 5.99 -5.90
N ASN A 134 11.12 5.91 -7.03
CA ASN A 134 10.67 4.67 -7.63
C ASN A 134 11.77 4.08 -8.50
N TYR A 135 11.91 2.76 -8.51
CA TYR A 135 12.77 2.06 -9.47
C TYR A 135 12.08 1.96 -10.84
N SER A 136 12.83 2.25 -11.90
CA SER A 136 12.35 2.12 -13.29
C SER A 136 13.50 1.76 -14.22
N THR A 137 13.22 0.89 -15.19
CA THR A 137 14.12 0.56 -16.29
C THR A 137 14.30 1.72 -17.28
N SER A 138 13.44 2.74 -17.20
CA SER A 138 13.51 3.94 -18.04
C SER A 138 14.52 4.97 -17.54
N VAL A 139 15.07 4.83 -16.33
CA VAL A 139 16.07 5.78 -15.81
C VAL A 139 17.32 5.72 -16.70
N GLY A 140 17.82 6.89 -17.10
CA GLY A 140 18.95 7.01 -18.03
C GLY A 140 18.57 7.10 -19.51
N THR A 141 17.29 6.97 -19.87
CA THR A 141 16.83 7.10 -21.27
C THR A 141 16.88 8.53 -21.79
N ASN A 142 16.71 9.53 -20.93
CA ASN A 142 16.79 10.94 -21.29
C ASN A 142 18.20 11.50 -21.04
N SER A 143 18.83 12.08 -22.06
CA SER A 143 20.20 12.60 -21.96
C SER A 143 20.33 13.87 -21.12
N GLU A 144 19.29 14.71 -21.05
CA GLU A 144 19.27 15.93 -20.24
C GLU A 144 19.01 15.62 -18.77
N HIS A 145 18.27 14.54 -18.51
CA HIS A 145 17.88 14.09 -17.17
C HIS A 145 18.22 12.60 -16.94
N PRO A 146 19.51 12.23 -16.87
CA PRO A 146 19.95 10.84 -16.85
C PRO A 146 19.59 10.07 -15.56
N THR A 147 19.23 10.76 -14.49
CA THR A 147 18.83 10.13 -13.22
C THR A 147 17.31 10.07 -13.01
N LEU A 148 16.53 10.49 -14.01
CA LEU A 148 15.08 10.57 -13.92
C LEU A 148 14.39 9.51 -14.80
N CYS A 149 13.23 9.05 -14.34
CA CYS A 149 12.36 8.20 -15.12
C CYS A 149 11.50 9.01 -16.11
N ASP A 150 10.92 8.29 -17.07
CA ASP A 150 10.02 8.78 -18.12
C ASP A 150 8.81 9.57 -17.58
N ARG A 151 8.34 9.24 -16.37
CA ARG A 151 7.25 9.97 -15.70
C ARG A 151 7.68 11.29 -15.07
N CYS A 152 8.94 11.37 -14.66
CA CYS A 152 9.46 12.51 -13.93
C CYS A 152 9.95 13.62 -14.86
N VAL A 153 10.42 13.26 -16.06
CA VAL A 153 10.85 14.21 -17.10
C VAL A 153 9.75 15.19 -17.52
N PRO A 154 8.56 14.76 -18.01
CA PRO A 154 7.49 15.68 -18.42
C PRO A 154 6.95 16.50 -17.23
N ALA A 155 6.95 15.90 -16.03
CA ALA A 155 6.54 16.59 -14.80
C ALA A 155 7.48 17.75 -14.39
N LEU A 156 8.69 17.84 -14.92
CA LEU A 156 9.56 19.02 -14.73
C LEU A 156 9.15 20.19 -15.64
N SER A 157 8.62 19.89 -16.83
CA SER A 157 8.14 20.87 -17.80
C SER A 157 6.70 21.32 -17.53
N GLY A 158 5.99 20.64 -16.62
CA GLY A 158 4.59 20.89 -16.31
C GLY A 158 3.61 20.18 -17.25
N ASP A 159 4.10 19.21 -18.02
CA ASP A 159 3.28 18.37 -18.89
C ASP A 159 2.75 17.18 -18.05
N PHE A 160 1.45 17.17 -17.76
CA PHE A 160 0.75 16.13 -17.00
C PHE A 160 -0.23 15.35 -17.88
#